data_AF-X1QIY0-F1
#
_entry.id   AF-X1QIY0-F1
#
_cell.length_a   1.000
_cell.length_b   1.000
_cell.length_c   1.000
_cell.angle_alpha   90.00
_cell.angle_beta   90.00
_cell.angle_gamma   90.00
#
_symmetry.space_group_name_H-M   'P 1'
#
loop_
_entity.id
_entity.type
_entity.pdbx_description
1 polymer ?
#
loop_
_entity_poly.entity_id
_entity_poly.type
_entity_poly.pdbx_seq_one_letter_code
_entity_poly.pdbx_strand_id
1 'polypeptide(L)'
;ERMSKRKKKYRPTTEQLIFLILYRYNRRANESGFGIAVKEIRKELAFEVGRKPSARHIRSLLVHLEEKGAIERDFNYLQAGLSGNESQATRYIIKDVAKGLDFFLTDQELRVKGEILSMTREQQSKLPGLFYKRGYKPSKAYIENYSPFYQALKETPLPPKFPKGDPRNFERQKRNNEILLAKKQEIASTPL
;
A
#
# COMPACT_ATOMS: atom_id res chain seq x y z
N GLU A 1 -32.83 -11.96 -34.85
CA GLU A 1 -32.98 -12.03 -33.37
C GLU A 1 -31.64 -11.77 -32.69
N ARG A 2 -31.54 -10.73 -31.85
CA ARG A 2 -30.30 -10.39 -31.14
C ARG A 2 -30.17 -11.29 -29.90
N MET A 3 -29.16 -12.16 -29.89
CA MET A 3 -28.82 -12.99 -28.73
C MET A 3 -28.51 -12.11 -27.52
N SER A 4 -29.46 -12.06 -26.59
CA SER A 4 -29.30 -11.52 -25.24
C SER A 4 -28.15 -12.26 -24.55
N LYS A 5 -26.99 -11.59 -24.43
CA LYS A 5 -25.89 -12.05 -23.59
C LYS A 5 -26.43 -12.17 -22.15
N ARG A 6 -26.68 -13.39 -21.69
CA ARG A 6 -27.06 -13.67 -20.29
C ARG A 6 -26.03 -12.99 -19.38
N LYS A 7 -26.43 -11.91 -18.68
CA LYS A 7 -25.63 -11.28 -17.63
C LYS A 7 -25.25 -12.36 -16.63
N LYS A 8 -23.97 -12.74 -16.54
CA LYS A 8 -23.48 -13.63 -15.49
C LYS A 8 -23.80 -12.96 -14.16
N LYS A 9 -24.70 -13.55 -13.36
CA LYS A 9 -24.96 -13.08 -11.99
C LYS A 9 -23.67 -13.26 -11.20
N TYR A 10 -23.04 -12.16 -10.84
CA TYR A 10 -21.86 -12.16 -9.99
C TYR A 10 -22.20 -12.78 -8.64
N ARG A 11 -21.36 -13.71 -8.17
CA ARG A 11 -21.46 -14.28 -6.83
C ARG A 11 -20.32 -13.69 -5.99
N PRO A 12 -20.62 -13.08 -4.82
CA PRO A 12 -19.58 -12.59 -3.93
C PRO A 12 -18.62 -13.70 -3.51
N THR A 13 -17.34 -13.36 -3.38
CA THR A 13 -16.33 -14.29 -2.84
C THR A 13 -16.54 -14.46 -1.33
N THR A 14 -15.98 -15.54 -0.75
CA THR A 14 -16.04 -15.76 0.70
C THR A 14 -15.38 -14.62 1.48
N GLU A 15 -14.32 -14.02 0.95
CA GLU A 15 -13.67 -12.83 1.51
C GLU A 15 -14.61 -11.62 1.52
N GLN A 16 -15.31 -11.35 0.40
CA GLN A 16 -16.29 -10.27 0.31
C GLN A 16 -17.47 -10.49 1.26
N LEU A 17 -17.93 -11.74 1.43
CA LEU A 17 -18.98 -12.08 2.40
C LEU A 17 -18.51 -11.87 3.84
N ILE A 18 -17.27 -12.25 4.17
CA ILE A 18 -16.67 -11.92 5.47
C ILE A 18 -16.69 -10.41 5.68
N PHE A 19 -16.23 -9.64 4.70
CA PHE A 19 -16.20 -8.19 4.81
C PHE A 19 -17.60 -7.59 5.03
N LEU A 20 -18.61 -8.07 4.31
CA LEU A 20 -20.01 -7.65 4.50
C LEU A 20 -20.54 -7.99 5.88
N ILE A 21 -20.22 -9.17 6.42
CA ILE A 21 -20.55 -9.56 7.80
C ILE A 21 -19.91 -8.58 8.79
N LEU A 22 -18.61 -8.32 8.66
CA LEU A 22 -17.90 -7.36 9.51
C LEU A 22 -18.51 -5.95 9.41
N TYR A 23 -18.88 -5.52 8.21
CA TYR A 23 -19.49 -4.21 7.97
C TYR A 23 -20.86 -4.08 8.66
N ARG A 24 -21.71 -5.10 8.55
CA ARG A 24 -23.01 -5.15 9.26
C ARG A 24 -22.80 -5.11 10.78
N TYR A 25 -21.80 -5.82 11.28
CA TYR A 25 -21.48 -5.86 12.71
C TYR A 25 -20.87 -4.57 13.21
N ASN A 26 -19.98 -3.91 12.47
CA ASN A 26 -19.38 -2.65 12.91
C ASN A 26 -20.46 -1.58 13.15
N ARG A 27 -21.48 -1.53 12.27
CA ARG A 27 -22.64 -0.64 12.45
C ARG A 27 -23.43 -0.92 13.74
N ARG A 28 -23.52 -2.17 14.19
CA ARG A 28 -24.17 -2.59 15.45
C ARG A 28 -23.25 -2.49 16.67
N ALA A 29 -21.94 -2.65 16.46
CA ALA A 29 -20.91 -2.67 17.49
C ALA A 29 -20.56 -1.26 18.00
N ASN A 30 -20.80 -0.23 17.21
CA ASN A 30 -20.66 1.16 17.69
C ASN A 30 -21.61 1.48 18.86
N GLU A 31 -22.70 0.74 19.02
CA GLU A 31 -23.66 0.90 20.13
C GLU A 31 -23.33 0.00 21.33
N SER A 32 -22.66 -1.13 21.11
CA SER A 32 -22.48 -2.19 22.13
C SER A 32 -21.03 -2.43 22.55
N GLY A 33 -20.05 -1.89 21.83
CA GLY A 33 -18.63 -2.03 22.13
C GLY A 33 -18.06 -3.44 21.95
N PHE A 34 -18.86 -4.43 21.54
CA PHE A 34 -18.42 -5.82 21.38
C PHE A 34 -17.88 -6.10 19.97
N GLY A 35 -16.72 -6.77 19.91
CA GLY A 35 -16.18 -7.35 18.68
C GLY A 35 -16.95 -8.60 18.25
N ILE A 36 -16.74 -9.04 17.00
CA ILE A 36 -17.31 -10.27 16.47
C ILE A 36 -16.27 -11.40 16.53
N ALA A 37 -16.67 -12.54 17.09
CA ALA A 37 -15.77 -13.70 17.18
C ALA A 37 -15.71 -14.47 15.85
N VAL A 38 -14.58 -15.13 15.57
CA VAL A 38 -14.43 -16.00 14.38
C VAL A 38 -15.49 -17.12 14.35
N LYS A 39 -15.94 -17.58 15.53
CA LYS A 39 -17.03 -18.58 15.63
C LYS A 39 -18.36 -18.02 15.13
N GLU A 40 -18.63 -16.74 15.34
CA GLU A 40 -19.84 -16.06 14.89
C GLU A 40 -19.79 -15.79 13.38
N ILE A 41 -18.66 -15.27 12.88
CA ILE A 41 -18.40 -15.13 11.44
C ILE A 41 -18.64 -16.46 10.72
N ARG A 42 -18.16 -17.57 11.30
CA ARG A 42 -18.34 -18.91 10.73
C ARG A 42 -19.81 -19.33 10.67
N LYS A 43 -20.62 -19.01 11.68
CA LYS A 43 -22.06 -19.32 11.69
C LYS A 43 -22.78 -18.55 10.60
N GLU A 44 -22.49 -17.26 10.46
CA GLU A 44 -23.13 -16.42 9.43
C GLU A 44 -22.70 -16.80 8.01
N LEU A 45 -21.41 -17.06 7.79
CA LEU A 45 -20.92 -17.55 6.50
C LEU A 45 -21.57 -18.89 6.09
N ALA A 46 -21.83 -19.76 7.06
CA ALA A 46 -22.48 -21.03 6.78
C ALA A 46 -23.92 -20.85 6.27
N PHE A 47 -24.61 -19.81 6.75
CA PHE A 47 -25.94 -19.43 6.28
C PHE A 47 -25.89 -18.85 4.85
N GLU A 48 -24.95 -17.94 4.57
CA GLU A 48 -24.86 -17.26 3.27
C GLU A 48 -24.30 -18.15 2.14
N VAL A 49 -23.33 -19.03 2.42
CA VAL A 49 -22.63 -19.85 1.42
C VAL A 49 -23.20 -21.28 1.33
N GLY A 50 -23.98 -21.71 2.32
CA GLY A 50 -24.47 -23.09 2.42
C GLY A 50 -23.37 -24.13 2.72
N ARG A 51 -22.16 -23.68 3.09
CA ARG A 51 -21.01 -24.52 3.46
C ARG A 51 -20.36 -23.98 4.73
N LYS A 52 -19.80 -24.84 5.57
CA LYS A 52 -19.10 -24.42 6.80
C LYS A 52 -17.60 -24.23 6.55
N PRO A 53 -17.10 -23.01 6.27
CA PRO A 53 -15.67 -22.76 6.14
C PRO A 53 -14.92 -23.11 7.43
N SER A 54 -13.65 -23.48 7.31
CA SER A 54 -12.80 -23.77 8.47
C SER A 54 -12.40 -22.48 9.18
N ALA A 55 -12.23 -22.54 10.50
CA ALA A 55 -11.79 -21.37 11.28
C ALA A 55 -10.40 -20.86 10.81
N ARG A 56 -9.52 -21.77 10.39
CA ARG A 56 -8.21 -21.43 9.81
C ARG A 56 -8.35 -20.62 8.53
N HIS A 57 -9.27 -21.02 7.64
CA HIS A 57 -9.51 -20.30 6.39
C HIS A 57 -10.07 -18.90 6.64
N ILE A 58 -11.03 -18.76 7.56
CA ILE A 58 -11.57 -17.44 7.95
C ILE A 58 -10.47 -16.53 8.49
N ARG A 59 -9.61 -17.03 9.40
CA ARG A 59 -8.48 -16.25 9.93
C ARG A 59 -7.51 -15.80 8.83
N SER A 60 -7.22 -16.68 7.86
CA SER A 60 -6.38 -16.33 6.72
C SER A 60 -6.98 -15.18 5.89
N LEU A 61 -8.29 -15.20 5.65
CA LEU A 61 -8.97 -14.14 4.90
C LEU A 61 -9.04 -12.82 5.69
N LEU A 62 -9.17 -12.87 7.01
CA LEU A 62 -9.11 -11.69 7.87
C LEU A 62 -7.73 -11.04 7.86
N VAL A 63 -6.65 -11.84 7.89
CA VAL A 63 -5.28 -11.34 7.71
C VAL A 63 -5.13 -10.65 6.36
N HIS A 64 -5.64 -11.26 5.29
CA HIS A 64 -5.57 -10.66 3.95
C HIS A 64 -6.34 -9.33 3.85
N LEU A 65 -7.53 -9.22 4.46
CA LEU A 65 -8.29 -7.98 4.53
C LEU A 65 -7.56 -6.88 5.32
N GLU A 66 -6.79 -7.26 6.34
CA GLU A 66 -5.95 -6.33 7.10
C GLU A 66 -4.72 -5.89 6.31
N GLU A 67 -4.04 -6.82 5.61
CA GLU A 67 -2.93 -6.51 4.70
C GLU A 67 -3.36 -5.58 3.56
N LYS A 68 -4.59 -5.75 3.05
CA LYS A 68 -5.22 -4.82 2.10
C LYS A 68 -5.49 -3.44 2.72
N GLY A 69 -5.51 -3.32 4.05
CA GLY A 69 -5.92 -2.11 4.76
C GLY A 69 -7.41 -1.84 4.69
N ALA A 70 -8.23 -2.87 4.44
CA ALA A 70 -9.69 -2.76 4.46
C ALA A 70 -10.23 -2.75 5.90
N ILE A 71 -9.56 -3.49 6.79
CA ILE A 71 -9.91 -3.62 8.21
C ILE A 71 -8.69 -3.41 9.11
N GLU A 72 -8.93 -3.01 10.35
CA GLU A 72 -7.94 -2.96 11.43
C GLU A 72 -8.43 -3.82 12.60
N ARG A 73 -7.52 -4.59 13.21
CA ARG A 73 -7.82 -5.35 14.42
C ARG A 73 -7.52 -4.52 15.66
N ASP A 74 -8.55 -4.27 16.45
CA ASP A 74 -8.45 -3.66 17.77
C ASP A 74 -8.65 -4.75 18.83
N PHE A 75 -7.65 -4.96 19.69
CA PHE A 75 -7.68 -5.99 20.72
C PHE A 75 -7.97 -5.34 22.08
N ASN A 76 -9.17 -5.55 22.60
CA ASN A 76 -9.57 -4.98 23.89
C ASN A 76 -9.31 -5.97 25.04
N TYR A 77 -8.13 -5.88 25.65
CA TYR A 77 -7.71 -6.75 26.76
C TYR A 77 -8.66 -6.71 27.96
N LEU A 78 -9.27 -5.57 28.26
CA LEU A 78 -10.22 -5.42 29.38
C LEU A 78 -11.52 -6.20 29.13
N GLN A 79 -11.90 -6.32 27.86
CA GLN A 79 -13.10 -7.03 27.44
C GLN A 79 -12.93 -8.56 27.46
N ALA A 80 -11.70 -9.05 27.29
CA ALA A 80 -11.38 -10.48 27.46
C ALA A 80 -11.67 -10.96 28.91
N GLY A 81 -11.38 -10.11 29.91
CA GLY A 81 -11.64 -10.41 31.31
C GLY A 81 -13.12 -10.44 31.69
N LEU A 82 -13.94 -9.55 31.12
CA LEU A 82 -15.38 -9.49 31.39
C LEU A 82 -16.19 -10.59 30.69
N SER A 83 -15.76 -11.01 29.50
CA SER A 83 -16.48 -11.98 28.67
C SER A 83 -16.06 -13.44 28.88
N GLY A 84 -14.94 -13.68 29.59
CA GLY A 84 -14.38 -15.01 29.81
C GLY A 84 -13.89 -15.71 28.54
N ASN A 85 -13.82 -15.00 27.41
CA ASN A 85 -13.40 -15.53 26.11
C ASN A 85 -12.55 -14.50 25.36
N GLU A 86 -11.25 -14.76 25.24
CA GLU A 86 -10.30 -13.93 24.48
C GLU A 86 -10.75 -13.67 23.03
N SER A 87 -11.50 -14.59 22.42
CA SER A 87 -12.01 -14.44 21.05
C SER A 87 -13.08 -13.35 20.87
N GLN A 88 -13.68 -12.85 21.96
CA GLN A 88 -14.63 -11.73 21.94
C GLN A 88 -13.94 -10.36 22.15
N ALA A 89 -12.63 -10.37 22.45
CA ALA A 89 -11.83 -9.16 22.64
C ALA A 89 -11.33 -8.56 21.32
N THR A 90 -11.30 -9.32 20.21
CA THR A 90 -10.93 -8.80 18.89
C THR A 90 -12.11 -8.11 18.22
N ARG A 91 -12.02 -6.79 18.09
CA ARG A 91 -12.91 -5.96 17.28
C ARG A 91 -12.27 -5.69 15.93
N TYR A 92 -13.05 -5.81 14.85
CA TYR A 92 -12.61 -5.48 13.50
C TYR A 92 -13.20 -4.13 13.09
N ILE A 93 -12.34 -3.13 12.95
CA ILE A 93 -12.72 -1.77 12.55
C ILE A 93 -12.62 -1.68 11.02
N ILE A 94 -13.69 -1.28 10.35
CA ILE A 94 -13.68 -1.07 8.90
C ILE A 94 -12.98 0.27 8.62
N LYS A 95 -11.92 0.23 7.82
CA LYS A 95 -11.17 1.43 7.40
C LYS A 95 -11.57 1.88 6.00
N ASP A 96 -11.68 0.93 5.08
CA ASP A 96 -11.88 1.22 3.67
C ASP A 96 -12.79 0.19 3.00
N VAL A 97 -14.00 0.63 2.66
CA VAL A 97 -15.03 -0.20 2.02
C VAL A 97 -14.65 -0.56 0.58
N ALA A 98 -13.94 0.34 -0.12
CA ALA A 98 -13.53 0.10 -1.51
C ALA A 98 -12.53 -1.06 -1.60
N LYS A 99 -11.58 -1.10 -0.66
CA LYS A 99 -10.58 -2.17 -0.56
C LYS A 99 -11.15 -3.48 -0.03
N GLY A 100 -12.18 -3.43 0.83
CA GLY A 100 -12.79 -4.63 1.40
C GLY A 100 -13.76 -5.36 0.47
N LEU A 101 -14.44 -4.61 -0.41
CA LEU A 101 -15.32 -5.20 -1.41
C LEU A 101 -14.61 -5.47 -2.74
N ASP A 102 -13.33 -5.12 -2.85
CA ASP A 102 -12.61 -5.06 -4.12
C ASP A 102 -13.51 -4.39 -5.16
N PHE A 103 -14.07 -3.21 -4.84
CA PHE A 103 -14.97 -2.47 -5.73
C PHE A 103 -14.30 -2.45 -7.10
N PHE A 104 -14.96 -3.09 -8.08
CA PHE A 104 -14.42 -3.25 -9.41
C PHE A 104 -14.04 -1.86 -9.90
N LEU A 105 -12.73 -1.58 -9.92
CA LEU A 105 -12.22 -0.55 -10.78
C LEU A 105 -12.76 -0.93 -12.15
N THR A 106 -13.66 -0.12 -12.68
CA THR A 106 -14.15 -0.29 -14.04
C THR A 106 -12.95 -0.44 -14.98
N ASP A 107 -13.09 -1.07 -16.14
CA ASP A 107 -11.97 -1.22 -17.09
C ASP A 107 -11.26 0.12 -17.36
N GLN A 108 -12.00 1.22 -17.24
CA GLN A 108 -11.50 2.60 -17.31
C GLN A 108 -10.64 2.99 -16.09
N GLU A 109 -11.06 2.69 -14.87
CA GLU A 109 -10.26 2.97 -13.66
C GLU A 109 -9.06 2.03 -13.52
N LEU A 110 -9.12 0.80 -14.04
CA LEU A 110 -7.96 -0.09 -14.15
C LEU A 110 -6.93 0.46 -15.14
N ARG A 111 -7.38 1.01 -16.28
CA ARG A 111 -6.50 1.70 -17.23
C ARG A 111 -5.89 2.95 -16.61
N VAL A 112 -6.68 3.81 -15.98
CA VAL A 112 -6.16 5.01 -15.29
C VAL A 112 -5.19 4.65 -14.17
N LYS A 113 -5.46 3.61 -13.39
CA LYS A 113 -4.53 3.11 -12.37
C LYS A 113 -3.25 2.53 -12.97
N GLY A 114 -3.36 1.79 -14.08
CA GLY A 114 -2.24 1.27 -14.85
C GLY A 114 -1.37 2.39 -15.43
N GLU A 115 -2.01 3.42 -16.00
CA GLU A 115 -1.39 4.64 -16.52
C GLU A 115 -0.67 5.39 -15.40
N ILE A 116 -1.32 5.65 -14.26
CA ILE A 116 -0.70 6.29 -13.09
C ILE A 116 0.50 5.47 -12.60
N LEU A 117 0.39 4.16 -12.48
CA LEU A 117 1.50 3.29 -12.04
C LEU A 117 2.64 3.23 -13.06
N SER A 118 2.34 3.28 -14.36
CA SER A 118 3.33 3.31 -15.44
C SER A 118 4.06 4.66 -15.47
N MET A 119 3.34 5.79 -15.36
CA MET A 119 3.92 7.12 -15.22
C MET A 119 4.77 7.24 -13.96
N THR A 120 4.34 6.61 -12.86
CA THR A 120 5.13 6.56 -11.62
C THR A 120 6.41 5.74 -11.81
N ARG A 121 6.37 4.62 -12.56
CA ARG A 121 7.58 3.83 -12.90
C ARG A 121 8.52 4.57 -13.85
N GLU A 122 7.98 5.28 -14.83
CA GLU A 122 8.78 6.13 -15.74
C GLU A 122 9.44 7.28 -14.97
N GLN A 123 8.74 7.90 -14.01
CA GLN A 123 9.32 8.91 -13.12
C GLN A 123 10.34 8.34 -12.12
N GLN A 124 10.19 7.08 -11.69
CA GLN A 124 11.16 6.39 -10.81
C GLN A 124 12.50 6.10 -11.50
N SER A 125 12.56 6.12 -12.83
CA SER A 125 13.76 5.77 -13.60
C SER A 125 14.93 6.76 -13.47
N LYS A 126 14.73 7.92 -12.82
CA LYS A 126 15.78 8.97 -12.71
C LYS A 126 16.65 8.87 -11.44
N LEU A 127 16.28 8.04 -10.46
CA LEU A 127 17.00 7.94 -9.18
C LEU A 127 17.83 6.66 -9.04
N PRO A 128 18.91 6.68 -8.24
CA PRO A 128 19.70 5.48 -7.98
C PRO A 128 18.86 4.42 -7.26
N GLY A 129 18.92 3.17 -7.76
CA GLY A 129 18.14 2.04 -7.25
C GLY A 129 18.30 1.71 -5.77
N LEU A 130 19.33 2.26 -5.11
CA LEU A 130 19.54 2.17 -3.66
C LEU A 130 18.42 2.80 -2.83
N PHE A 131 17.76 3.86 -3.32
CA PHE A 131 16.65 4.50 -2.60
C PHE A 131 15.44 3.57 -2.45
N TYR A 132 15.15 2.76 -3.48
CA TYR A 132 13.98 1.87 -3.48
C TYR A 132 14.19 0.56 -2.71
N LYS A 133 15.44 0.15 -2.44
CA LYS A 133 15.75 -1.12 -1.75
C LYS A 133 15.34 -1.15 -0.27
N ARG A 134 15.11 0.00 0.38
CA ARG A 134 14.83 0.10 1.84
C ARG A 134 13.40 0.51 2.19
N GLY A 135 12.47 0.48 1.24
CA GLY A 135 11.06 0.89 1.46
C GLY A 135 10.87 2.39 1.69
N TYR A 136 11.95 3.18 1.71
CA TYR A 136 11.90 4.63 1.79
C TYR A 136 11.47 5.22 0.45
N LYS A 137 10.34 5.93 0.43
CA LYS A 137 9.87 6.69 -0.72
C LYS A 137 10.22 8.17 -0.50
N PRO A 138 11.25 8.73 -1.16
CA PRO A 138 11.54 10.15 -1.02
C PRO A 138 10.34 10.98 -1.50
N SER A 139 10.09 12.11 -0.85
CA SER A 139 9.01 13.03 -1.24
C SER A 139 9.24 13.57 -2.65
N LYS A 140 8.17 13.91 -3.39
CA LYS A 140 8.28 14.40 -4.77
C LYS A 140 9.19 15.63 -4.88
N ALA A 141 9.07 16.57 -3.95
CA ALA A 141 9.93 17.76 -3.86
C ALA A 141 11.41 17.41 -3.64
N TYR A 142 11.71 16.34 -2.88
CA TYR A 142 13.09 15.88 -2.71
C TYR A 142 13.66 15.33 -4.03
N ILE A 143 12.85 14.57 -4.78
CA ILE A 143 13.25 14.01 -6.07
C ILE A 143 13.52 15.12 -7.08
N GLU A 144 12.59 16.07 -7.21
CA GLU A 144 12.69 17.19 -8.15
C GLU A 144 13.93 18.05 -7.87
N ASN A 145 14.23 18.30 -6.59
CA ASN A 145 15.39 19.10 -6.21
C ASN A 145 16.72 18.32 -6.28
N TYR A 146 16.73 17.00 -6.05
CA TYR A 146 17.97 16.21 -5.97
C TYR A 146 18.36 15.52 -7.29
N SER A 147 17.38 15.07 -8.06
CA SER A 147 17.58 14.34 -9.33
C SER A 147 18.51 15.09 -10.32
N PRO A 148 18.37 16.41 -10.53
CA PRO A 148 19.23 17.15 -11.46
C PRO A 148 20.72 17.11 -11.08
N PHE A 149 21.04 17.19 -9.79
CA PHE A 149 22.41 17.13 -9.29
C PHE A 149 23.01 15.72 -9.40
N TYR A 150 22.20 14.70 -9.13
CA TYR A 150 22.62 13.31 -9.28
C TYR A 150 22.91 12.97 -10.76
N GLN A 151 22.08 13.44 -11.68
CA GLN A 151 22.28 13.25 -13.12
C GLN A 151 23.56 13.95 -13.60
N ALA A 152 23.79 15.20 -13.18
CA ALA A 152 25.01 15.95 -13.52
C ALA A 152 26.29 15.23 -13.11
N LEU A 153 26.34 14.64 -11.91
CA LEU A 153 27.49 13.86 -11.43
C LEU A 153 27.69 12.52 -12.15
N LYS A 154 26.63 11.96 -12.75
CA LYS A 154 26.69 10.69 -13.46
C LYS A 154 27.13 10.86 -14.92
N GLU A 155 26.73 11.97 -15.54
CA GLU A 155 27.04 12.28 -16.94
C GLU A 155 28.45 12.86 -17.12
N THR A 156 28.98 13.52 -16.09
CA THR A 156 30.32 14.10 -16.12
C THR A 156 31.40 13.09 -15.69
N PRO A 157 32.50 12.96 -16.45
CA PRO A 157 33.58 12.03 -16.11
C PRO A 157 34.35 12.53 -14.88
N LEU A 158 34.31 11.73 -13.81
CA LEU A 158 35.04 12.02 -12.57
C LEU A 158 36.40 11.32 -12.52
N PRO A 159 37.42 11.94 -11.89
CA PRO A 159 38.70 11.28 -11.60
C PRO A 159 38.50 9.96 -10.81
N PRO A 160 39.44 9.00 -10.89
CA PRO A 160 39.37 7.74 -10.17
C PRO A 160 39.23 7.92 -8.65
N LYS A 161 38.65 6.92 -7.96
CA LYS A 161 38.43 6.96 -6.51
C LYS A 161 39.61 6.29 -5.83
N PHE A 162 40.30 7.00 -4.94
CA PHE A 162 41.38 6.44 -4.15
C PHE A 162 40.89 6.09 -2.72
N PRO A 163 41.65 5.28 -1.96
CA PRO A 163 41.32 4.95 -0.57
C PRO A 163 41.06 6.18 0.30
N LYS A 164 40.30 6.01 1.38
CA LYS A 164 39.95 7.10 2.30
C LYS A 164 41.23 7.70 2.90
N GLY A 165 41.37 9.02 2.83
CA GLY A 165 42.54 9.75 3.32
C GLY A 165 43.61 10.03 2.26
N ASP A 166 43.50 9.49 1.04
CA ASP A 166 44.43 9.80 -0.04
C ASP A 166 44.25 11.26 -0.52
N PRO A 167 45.32 12.08 -0.56
CA PRO A 167 45.25 13.48 -0.99
C PRO A 167 44.77 13.64 -2.44
N ARG A 168 44.94 12.63 -3.31
CA ARG A 168 44.44 12.66 -4.69
C ARG A 168 42.92 12.70 -4.79
N ASN A 169 42.20 12.34 -3.72
CA ASN A 169 40.76 12.52 -3.65
C ASN A 169 40.34 14.00 -3.57
N PHE A 170 41.26 14.92 -3.20
CA PHE A 170 40.97 16.35 -3.15
C PHE A 170 40.58 16.90 -4.52
N GLU A 171 41.30 16.51 -5.58
CA GLU A 171 40.99 16.92 -6.96
C GLU A 171 39.62 16.41 -7.41
N ARG A 172 39.30 15.16 -7.05
CA ARG A 172 37.99 14.58 -7.32
C ARG A 172 36.87 15.34 -6.59
N GLN A 173 37.09 15.70 -5.32
CA GLN A 173 36.13 16.46 -4.53
C GLN A 173 35.95 17.88 -5.09
N LYS A 174 37.04 18.53 -5.50
CA LYS A 174 37.00 19.84 -6.16
C LYS A 174 36.14 19.80 -7.43
N ARG A 175 36.38 18.83 -8.33
CA ARG A 175 35.56 18.66 -9.54
C ARG A 175 34.09 18.36 -9.23
N ASN A 176 33.81 17.50 -8.25
CA ASN A 176 32.42 17.24 -7.82
C ASN A 176 31.72 18.54 -7.41
N ASN A 177 32.40 19.39 -6.62
CA ASN A 177 31.84 20.65 -6.17
C ASN A 177 31.62 21.63 -7.34
N GLU A 178 32.55 21.71 -8.28
CA GLU A 178 32.42 22.52 -9.50
C GLU A 178 31.17 22.11 -10.32
N ILE A 179 30.96 20.80 -10.52
CA ILE A 179 29.78 20.27 -11.23
C ILE A 179 28.48 20.63 -10.50
N LEU A 180 28.45 20.47 -9.18
CA LEU A 180 27.27 20.79 -8.37
C LEU A 180 26.96 22.30 -8.36
N LEU A 181 27.99 23.14 -8.29
CA LEU A 181 27.85 24.60 -8.36
C LEU A 181 27.36 25.06 -9.73
N ALA A 182 27.92 24.52 -10.81
CA ALA A 182 27.47 24.80 -12.17
C ALA A 182 25.99 24.43 -12.35
N LYS A 183 25.57 23.25 -11.87
CA LYS A 183 24.17 22.83 -11.95
C LYS A 183 23.24 23.71 -11.11
N LYS A 184 23.71 24.18 -9.95
CA LYS A 184 22.96 25.12 -9.10
C LYS A 184 22.76 26.47 -9.82
N GLN A 185 23.79 26.98 -10.50
CA GLN A 185 23.71 28.20 -11.29
C GLN A 185 22.77 28.04 -12.49
N GLU A 186 22.86 26.93 -13.21
CA GLU A 186 21.97 26.60 -14.35
C GLU A 186 20.49 26.64 -13.93
N ILE A 187 20.15 25.95 -12.82
CA ILE A 187 18.77 25.94 -12.29
C ILE A 187 18.32 27.34 -11.87
N ALA A 188 19.19 28.11 -11.21
CA ALA A 188 18.86 29.48 -10.81
C ALA A 188 18.69 30.45 -11.99
N SER A 189 19.37 30.18 -13.11
CA SER A 189 19.29 30.98 -14.34
C SER A 189 18.15 30.58 -15.28
N THR A 190 17.48 29.46 -15.03
CA THR A 190 16.36 29.01 -15.84
C THR A 190 15.07 29.62 -15.27
N PRO A 191 14.41 30.57 -15.96
CA PRO A 191 13.13 31.11 -15.49
C PRO A 191 12.07 30.01 -15.53
N LEU A 192 11.26 29.93 -14.47
CA LEU A 192 10.10 29.03 -14.35
C LEU A 192 9.05 29.28 -15.43
#